data_AF-A0A1Q6UMQ9-F1
#
_entry.id   AF-A0A1Q6UMQ9-F1
#
_cell.length_a   1.000
_cell.length_b   1.000
_cell.length_c   1.000
_cell.angle_alpha   90.00
_cell.angle_beta   90.00
_cell.angle_gamma   90.00
#
_symmetry.space_group_name_H-M   'P 1'
#
loop_
_entity.id
_entity.type
_entity.pdbx_description
1 polymer ?
#
loop_
_entity_poly.entity_id
_entity_poly.type
_entity_poly.pdbx_seq_one_letter_code
_entity_poly.pdbx_strand_id
1 'polypeptide(L)'
;MILAAFALSSPLATADTLYYEGWGYWNTPSHWWTDASGTPAGRIPTADTDVIVSGVELSDNSTQINTTGIDTIKSLTFDGTQTFSNVQNIWFHDGFTISGDFYYATSGTGNMLAFVGADREFNVGGSFTVDASANSGRSWVAFYRQTTTDSRIGTVNIKNGLEIIGGTGNVAVLTLNAKDTFVTGKVRLANANSVLNLTRAIKTNDTYVNNFTCDGLDGTGKITIGATSYGGTGTPTVIQNMIFTNSTDSSFDGISKGQYNDPAANITDASELNIEMNAANSGAVQTLRLKQGAYATVADNISVKNGHLNLYGDTAFKTLSISGGRFGAAAAADPGATAPDIGSVAFESGAWSGGAIVFDISSDASFDKISFSGTFDKAEGAEISLQFEFDADGMRDLIEMGVSTFEDLITYAEGSSIEGTVLRGVSNGFSYEAVFGATGMDVAFAQIPEPAAFAAAFGGLALALAARRARK
;
A
#
# COMPACT_ATOMS: atom_id res chain seq x y z
N MET A 1 16.83 -38.55 -56.83
CA MET A 1 17.76 -37.62 -56.17
C MET A 1 16.91 -36.63 -55.38
N ILE A 2 16.61 -36.97 -54.11
CA ILE A 2 15.82 -36.14 -53.19
C ILE A 2 16.73 -35.96 -51.96
N LEU A 3 17.20 -34.74 -51.75
CA LEU A 3 17.99 -34.36 -50.58
C LEU A 3 17.00 -34.09 -49.43
N ALA A 4 17.02 -34.94 -48.41
CA ALA A 4 16.34 -34.65 -47.15
C ALA A 4 17.25 -33.75 -46.30
N ALA A 5 16.82 -32.51 -46.06
CA ALA A 5 17.44 -31.63 -45.08
C ALA A 5 17.00 -32.08 -43.69
N PHE A 6 17.93 -32.59 -42.89
CA PHE A 6 17.74 -32.77 -41.46
C PHE A 6 17.75 -31.39 -40.79
N ALA A 7 16.60 -30.96 -40.29
CA ALA A 7 16.54 -29.88 -39.33
C ALA A 7 17.14 -30.39 -38.00
N LEU A 8 18.32 -29.88 -37.65
CA LEU A 8 18.85 -29.98 -36.29
C LEU A 8 17.89 -29.24 -35.36
N SER A 9 17.06 -29.98 -34.63
CA SER A 9 16.39 -29.45 -33.45
C SER A 9 17.47 -29.08 -32.44
N SER A 10 17.73 -27.78 -32.29
CA SER A 10 18.44 -27.27 -31.13
C SER A 10 17.71 -27.77 -29.87
N PRO A 11 18.40 -28.41 -28.91
CA PRO A 11 17.75 -28.73 -27.64
C PRO A 11 17.25 -27.41 -27.05
N LEU A 12 16.00 -27.38 -26.59
CA LEU A 12 15.56 -26.32 -25.68
C LEU A 12 16.62 -26.26 -24.57
N ALA A 13 17.29 -25.12 -24.44
CA ALA A 13 18.24 -24.91 -23.36
C ALA A 13 17.48 -25.15 -22.05
N THR A 14 17.80 -26.26 -21.38
CA THR A 14 17.43 -26.47 -19.98
C THR A 14 17.98 -25.27 -19.23
N ALA A 15 17.12 -24.61 -18.45
CA ALA A 15 17.53 -23.45 -17.68
C ALA A 15 18.79 -23.77 -16.86
N ASP A 16 19.73 -22.84 -16.85
CA ASP A 16 21.03 -23.03 -16.23
C ASP A 16 20.88 -22.97 -14.70
N THR A 17 20.74 -24.10 -14.02
CA THR A 17 20.55 -24.12 -12.56
C THR A 17 21.85 -24.44 -11.83
N LEU A 18 22.15 -23.66 -10.78
CA LEU A 18 23.23 -23.94 -9.84
C LEU A 18 22.73 -23.99 -8.40
N TYR A 19 23.26 -24.93 -7.64
CA TYR A 19 23.00 -25.09 -6.21
C TYR A 19 24.18 -24.55 -5.42
N TYR A 20 23.91 -23.74 -4.39
CA TYR A 20 24.96 -23.13 -3.57
C TYR A 20 25.35 -24.01 -2.39
N GLU A 21 26.65 -24.13 -2.11
CA GLU A 21 27.14 -25.00 -1.03
C GLU A 21 26.90 -24.48 0.39
N GLY A 22 26.50 -23.22 0.52
CA GLY A 22 26.05 -22.63 1.78
C GLY A 22 27.00 -21.62 2.43
N TRP A 23 28.23 -21.43 1.93
CA TRP A 23 29.20 -20.51 2.54
C TRP A 23 30.20 -19.88 1.56
N GLY A 24 30.78 -18.73 1.95
CA GLY A 24 31.84 -18.05 1.20
C GLY A 24 31.39 -17.14 0.04
N TYR A 25 32.28 -16.94 -0.91
CA TYR A 25 32.07 -16.03 -2.05
C TYR A 25 31.41 -16.74 -3.22
N TRP A 26 30.45 -16.07 -3.84
CA TRP A 26 29.74 -16.57 -5.01
C TRP A 26 30.63 -16.64 -6.25
N ASN A 27 31.68 -15.82 -6.34
CA ASN A 27 32.65 -15.89 -7.44
C ASN A 27 33.68 -17.04 -7.33
N THR A 28 33.51 -17.96 -6.38
CA THR A 28 34.38 -19.13 -6.23
C THR A 28 33.74 -20.37 -6.88
N PRO A 29 34.30 -20.93 -7.96
CA PRO A 29 33.71 -22.07 -8.68
C PRO A 29 33.46 -23.34 -7.85
N SER A 30 34.23 -23.56 -6.78
CA SER A 30 34.07 -24.74 -5.91
C SER A 30 32.82 -24.66 -5.03
N HIS A 31 32.21 -23.49 -4.89
CA HIS A 31 31.04 -23.27 -4.03
C HIS A 31 29.69 -23.62 -4.69
N TRP A 32 29.74 -24.21 -5.88
CA TRP A 32 28.58 -24.42 -6.73
C TRP A 32 28.45 -25.87 -7.17
N TRP A 33 27.22 -26.35 -7.18
CA TRP A 33 26.85 -27.70 -7.60
C TRP A 33 25.85 -27.68 -8.74
N THR A 34 25.81 -28.76 -9.53
CA THR A 34 24.84 -28.92 -10.63
C THR A 34 23.48 -29.42 -10.16
N ASP A 35 23.42 -29.94 -8.93
CA ASP A 35 22.23 -30.52 -8.33
C ASP A 35 22.31 -30.45 -6.79
N ALA A 36 21.19 -30.75 -6.13
CA ALA A 36 21.08 -30.80 -4.67
C ALA A 36 21.87 -31.94 -4.02
N SER A 37 22.47 -32.87 -4.79
CA SER A 37 23.27 -33.97 -4.24
C SER A 37 24.73 -33.58 -3.99
N GLY A 38 25.13 -32.36 -4.39
CA GLY A 38 26.47 -31.84 -4.14
C GLY A 38 27.46 -32.08 -5.27
N THR A 39 27.01 -32.43 -6.48
CA THR A 39 27.89 -32.66 -7.64
C THR A 39 28.57 -31.35 -8.06
N PRO A 40 29.92 -31.22 -7.99
CA PRO A 40 30.61 -29.96 -8.29
C PRO A 40 30.35 -29.44 -9.71
N ALA A 41 29.97 -28.16 -9.83
CA ALA A 41 29.73 -27.50 -11.11
C ALA A 41 31.01 -26.97 -11.77
N GLY A 42 32.02 -26.60 -10.97
CA GLY A 42 33.30 -26.10 -11.47
C GLY A 42 33.20 -24.75 -12.19
N ARG A 43 32.15 -23.98 -11.93
CA ARG A 43 31.88 -22.65 -12.51
C ARG A 43 31.05 -21.80 -11.55
N ILE A 44 30.85 -20.54 -11.89
CA ILE A 44 30.08 -19.58 -11.11
C ILE A 44 28.76 -19.20 -11.82
N PRO A 45 27.76 -18.69 -11.09
CA PRO A 45 26.55 -18.14 -11.68
C PRO A 45 26.80 -17.01 -12.67
N THR A 46 25.88 -16.87 -13.60
CA THR A 46 25.80 -15.80 -14.59
C THR A 46 24.39 -15.19 -14.58
N ALA A 47 24.16 -14.17 -15.41
CA ALA A 47 22.84 -13.53 -15.53
C ALA A 47 21.71 -14.48 -15.99
N ASP A 48 22.05 -15.61 -16.62
CA ASP A 48 21.10 -16.62 -17.09
C ASP A 48 20.92 -17.78 -16.09
N THR A 49 21.61 -17.73 -14.95
CA THR A 49 21.65 -18.83 -13.98
C THR A 49 20.56 -18.70 -12.91
N ASP A 50 19.75 -19.74 -12.76
CA ASP A 50 18.82 -19.94 -11.64
C ASP A 50 19.61 -20.46 -10.43
N VAL A 51 19.62 -19.71 -9.33
CA VAL A 51 20.34 -20.06 -8.09
C VAL A 51 19.38 -20.66 -7.09
N ILE A 52 19.69 -21.86 -6.59
CA ILE A 52 18.92 -22.56 -5.57
C ILE A 52 19.78 -22.78 -4.33
N VAL A 53 19.24 -22.43 -3.17
CA VAL A 53 19.82 -22.72 -1.85
C VAL A 53 18.92 -23.76 -1.18
N SER A 54 19.40 -25.01 -1.15
CA SER A 54 18.62 -26.19 -0.76
C SER A 54 19.51 -27.20 -0.04
N GLY A 55 19.03 -27.76 1.07
CA GLY A 55 19.65 -28.87 1.79
C GLY A 55 20.97 -28.55 2.47
N VAL A 56 21.33 -27.27 2.59
CA VAL A 56 22.63 -26.80 3.10
C VAL A 56 22.50 -26.06 4.43
N GLU A 57 23.54 -26.17 5.26
CA GLU A 57 23.73 -25.30 6.41
C GLU A 57 24.46 -24.03 5.96
N LEU A 58 23.83 -22.87 6.15
CA LEU A 58 24.45 -21.57 5.92
C LEU A 58 25.23 -21.17 7.17
N SER A 59 26.53 -20.98 7.01
CA SER A 59 27.43 -20.68 8.12
C SER A 59 27.49 -19.18 8.42
N ASP A 60 27.36 -18.82 9.69
CA ASP A 60 27.44 -17.43 10.20
C ASP A 60 28.86 -16.96 10.54
N ASN A 61 29.87 -17.82 10.43
CA ASN A 61 31.25 -17.51 10.78
C ASN A 61 31.94 -16.61 9.71
N SER A 62 33.19 -16.22 9.95
CA SER A 62 33.94 -15.11 9.33
C SER A 62 34.09 -15.06 7.78
N THR A 63 33.40 -15.92 7.03
CA THR A 63 33.31 -15.96 5.56
C THR A 63 31.85 -15.85 5.11
N GLN A 64 31.25 -14.70 5.40
CA GLN A 64 29.86 -14.35 5.05
C GLN A 64 29.58 -14.58 3.56
N ILE A 65 28.32 -14.96 3.23
CA ILE A 65 27.90 -15.10 1.82
C ILE A 65 28.11 -13.77 1.12
N ASN A 66 28.93 -13.75 0.07
CA ASN A 66 29.29 -12.51 -0.62
C ASN A 66 29.12 -12.67 -2.13
N THR A 67 28.34 -11.77 -2.73
CA THR A 67 28.05 -11.75 -4.17
C THR A 67 29.12 -11.01 -4.98
N THR A 68 30.22 -10.53 -4.39
CA THR A 68 31.30 -9.83 -5.12
C THR A 68 31.69 -10.57 -6.40
N GLY A 69 31.67 -9.86 -7.52
CA GLY A 69 31.97 -10.41 -8.85
C GLY A 69 30.81 -11.14 -9.52
N ILE A 70 29.64 -11.19 -8.88
CA ILE A 70 28.37 -11.68 -9.42
C ILE A 70 27.28 -10.67 -9.11
N ASP A 71 27.09 -9.74 -10.03
CA ASP A 71 26.15 -8.62 -9.84
C ASP A 71 24.75 -8.96 -10.35
N THR A 72 24.63 -9.99 -11.21
CA THR A 72 23.36 -10.40 -11.81
C THR A 72 23.22 -11.93 -11.88
N ILE A 73 22.05 -12.41 -11.49
CA ILE A 73 21.58 -13.80 -11.69
C ILE A 73 20.15 -13.80 -12.25
N LYS A 74 19.67 -14.97 -12.69
CA LYS A 74 18.32 -15.09 -13.24
C LYS A 74 17.25 -15.17 -12.15
N SER A 75 17.35 -16.13 -11.24
CA SER A 75 16.42 -16.26 -10.11
C SER A 75 17.16 -16.70 -8.87
N LEU A 76 16.57 -16.43 -7.70
CA LEU A 76 17.10 -16.87 -6.41
C LEU A 76 15.99 -17.54 -5.61
N THR A 77 16.21 -18.81 -5.26
CA THR A 77 15.25 -19.59 -4.49
C THR A 77 15.90 -20.14 -3.23
N PHE A 78 15.33 -19.81 -2.09
CA PHE A 78 15.53 -20.52 -0.83
C PHE A 78 14.29 -21.38 -0.59
N ASP A 79 14.44 -22.69 -0.74
CA ASP A 79 13.30 -23.62 -0.82
C ASP A 79 12.75 -24.05 0.55
N GLY A 80 13.33 -23.56 1.64
CA GLY A 80 12.92 -23.90 2.99
C GLY A 80 13.55 -25.18 3.51
N THR A 81 14.62 -25.67 2.92
CA THR A 81 15.39 -26.82 3.47
C THR A 81 16.74 -26.42 4.04
N GLN A 82 17.20 -25.20 3.75
CA GLN A 82 18.45 -24.64 4.26
C GLN A 82 18.36 -24.23 5.73
N THR A 83 19.42 -24.47 6.51
CA THR A 83 19.47 -24.15 7.94
C THR A 83 20.50 -23.07 8.26
N PHE A 84 20.31 -22.32 9.34
CA PHE A 84 21.31 -21.41 9.90
C PHE A 84 20.99 -21.06 11.36
N SER A 85 21.95 -20.49 12.08
CA SER A 85 21.85 -20.25 13.52
C SER A 85 20.78 -19.20 13.88
N ASN A 86 21.09 -17.93 13.69
CA ASN A 86 20.24 -16.79 14.02
C ASN A 86 20.10 -15.88 12.80
N VAL A 87 21.19 -15.26 12.34
CA VAL A 87 21.16 -14.35 11.19
C VAL A 87 22.12 -14.85 10.13
N GLN A 88 21.63 -14.99 8.90
CA GLN A 88 22.49 -15.20 7.74
C GLN A 88 22.58 -13.92 6.93
N ASN A 89 23.79 -13.38 6.75
CA ASN A 89 24.00 -12.20 5.91
C ASN A 89 24.41 -12.60 4.49
N ILE A 90 23.88 -11.87 3.50
CA ILE A 90 24.31 -11.88 2.10
C ILE A 90 24.80 -10.47 1.77
N TRP A 91 26.08 -10.35 1.45
CA TRP A 91 26.74 -9.09 1.16
C TRP A 91 26.81 -8.86 -0.33
N PHE A 92 26.44 -7.66 -0.74
CA PHE A 92 26.63 -7.19 -2.10
C PHE A 92 27.30 -5.82 -2.06
N HIS A 93 28.32 -5.63 -2.91
CA HIS A 93 29.20 -4.45 -2.85
C HIS A 93 28.97 -3.47 -3.99
N ASP A 94 28.50 -3.94 -5.14
CA ASP A 94 28.34 -3.16 -6.38
C ASP A 94 26.88 -3.08 -6.86
N GLY A 95 25.94 -3.43 -5.98
CA GLY A 95 24.55 -3.71 -6.33
C GLY A 95 24.32 -5.21 -6.54
N PHE A 96 23.05 -5.61 -6.61
CA PHE A 96 22.69 -6.99 -6.90
C PHE A 96 21.35 -7.10 -7.61
N THR A 97 21.32 -7.85 -8.71
CA THR A 97 20.15 -7.99 -9.57
C THR A 97 19.76 -9.45 -9.73
N ILE A 98 18.52 -9.75 -9.40
CA ILE A 98 17.83 -10.99 -9.73
C ILE A 98 16.88 -10.63 -10.88
N SER A 99 17.16 -11.07 -12.11
CA SER A 99 16.40 -10.59 -13.29
C SER A 99 14.98 -11.17 -13.38
N GLY A 100 14.73 -12.29 -12.73
CA GLY A 100 13.44 -12.94 -12.51
C GLY A 100 13.07 -12.93 -11.03
N ASP A 101 12.57 -14.06 -10.54
CA ASP A 101 11.93 -14.13 -9.23
C ASP A 101 12.91 -14.31 -8.07
N PHE A 102 12.57 -13.71 -6.93
CA PHE A 102 13.16 -14.02 -5.63
C PHE A 102 12.12 -14.70 -4.74
N TYR A 103 12.38 -15.94 -4.35
CA TYR A 103 11.54 -16.71 -3.44
C TYR A 103 12.30 -17.10 -2.19
N TYR A 104 11.70 -16.83 -1.02
CA TYR A 104 12.25 -17.25 0.26
C TYR A 104 11.22 -17.96 1.13
N ALA A 105 11.53 -19.21 1.45
CA ALA A 105 10.93 -19.96 2.54
C ALA A 105 11.99 -20.35 3.59
N THR A 106 11.60 -20.41 4.86
CA THR A 106 12.46 -20.85 5.97
C THR A 106 12.40 -22.36 6.16
N SER A 107 13.47 -22.99 6.65
CA SER A 107 13.41 -24.37 7.16
C SER A 107 12.83 -24.51 8.56
N GLY A 108 12.45 -23.38 9.18
CA GLY A 108 12.07 -23.31 10.59
C GLY A 108 13.27 -23.17 11.54
N THR A 109 14.49 -23.17 11.00
CA THR A 109 15.72 -22.78 11.71
C THR A 109 16.19 -21.41 11.23
N GLY A 110 16.95 -20.71 12.06
CA GLY A 110 17.35 -19.35 11.76
C GLY A 110 16.22 -18.34 11.99
N ASN A 111 16.61 -17.10 12.26
CA ASN A 111 15.71 -16.02 12.59
C ASN A 111 15.47 -15.09 11.38
N MET A 112 16.54 -14.72 10.66
CA MET A 112 16.51 -13.69 9.62
C MET A 112 17.58 -13.92 8.54
N LEU A 113 17.16 -13.85 7.26
CA LEU A 113 18.06 -13.70 6.11
C LEU A 113 18.23 -12.22 5.80
N ALA A 114 19.46 -11.71 5.89
CA ALA A 114 19.76 -10.29 5.76
C ALA A 114 20.54 -9.98 4.49
N PHE A 115 20.02 -9.09 3.64
CA PHE A 115 20.75 -8.49 2.53
C PHE A 115 21.46 -7.21 3.00
N VAL A 116 22.75 -7.12 2.69
CA VAL A 116 23.64 -6.06 3.16
C VAL A 116 24.38 -5.38 2.01
N GLY A 117 24.02 -4.12 1.74
CA GLY A 117 24.64 -3.30 0.71
C GLY A 117 24.29 -1.82 0.88
N ALA A 118 24.87 -1.18 1.89
CA ALA A 118 24.58 0.22 2.20
C ALA A 118 24.80 1.12 0.98
N ASP A 119 23.85 2.02 0.71
CA ASP A 119 23.83 2.92 -0.46
C ASP A 119 23.91 2.23 -1.83
N ARG A 120 23.59 0.93 -1.91
CA ARG A 120 23.56 0.16 -3.17
C ARG A 120 22.13 -0.09 -3.64
N GLU A 121 22.02 -0.62 -4.85
CA GLU A 121 20.76 -1.05 -5.45
C GLU A 121 20.56 -2.56 -5.28
N PHE A 122 19.34 -2.96 -4.94
CA PHE A 122 18.90 -4.35 -4.96
C PHE A 122 17.68 -4.48 -5.87
N ASN A 123 17.78 -5.31 -6.91
CA ASN A 123 16.78 -5.40 -7.97
C ASN A 123 16.21 -6.82 -8.07
N VAL A 124 14.89 -6.92 -8.14
CA VAL A 124 14.14 -8.13 -8.50
C VAL A 124 13.29 -7.80 -9.73
N GLY A 125 13.66 -8.38 -10.87
CA GLY A 125 13.00 -8.17 -12.16
C GLY A 125 11.70 -8.97 -12.32
N GLY A 126 11.50 -9.99 -11.51
CA GLY A 126 10.24 -10.71 -11.34
C GLY A 126 9.56 -10.35 -10.03
N SER A 127 8.91 -11.35 -9.43
CA SER A 127 8.19 -11.24 -8.17
C SER A 127 9.11 -11.51 -6.98
N PHE A 128 8.81 -10.88 -5.84
CA PHE A 128 9.47 -11.15 -4.57
C PHE A 128 8.46 -11.78 -3.62
N THR A 129 8.68 -13.04 -3.23
CA THR A 129 7.84 -13.75 -2.27
C THR A 129 8.59 -14.12 -0.99
N VAL A 130 7.99 -13.80 0.16
CA VAL A 130 8.39 -14.31 1.49
C VAL A 130 7.29 -15.22 2.01
N ASP A 131 7.58 -16.51 2.13
CA ASP A 131 6.56 -17.53 2.38
C ASP A 131 6.84 -18.32 3.66
N ALA A 132 5.89 -18.29 4.60
CA ALA A 132 5.90 -19.06 5.84
C ALA A 132 4.72 -20.06 5.92
N SER A 133 4.03 -20.32 4.79
CA SER A 133 2.79 -21.12 4.75
C SER A 133 3.02 -22.61 5.01
N ALA A 134 4.14 -23.17 4.54
CA ALA A 134 4.41 -24.61 4.57
C ALA A 134 5.31 -25.09 5.74
N ASN A 135 6.03 -24.20 6.43
CA ASN A 135 7.16 -24.58 7.30
C ASN A 135 6.94 -24.22 8.77
N SER A 136 7.64 -24.88 9.69
CA SER A 136 7.44 -24.81 11.16
C SER A 136 8.10 -23.61 11.86
N GLY A 137 8.34 -22.50 11.16
CA GLY A 137 8.94 -21.31 11.77
C GLY A 137 8.75 -20.02 10.98
N ARG A 138 9.49 -18.99 11.39
CA ARG A 138 9.39 -17.65 10.80
C ARG A 138 10.19 -17.53 9.50
N SER A 139 9.56 -17.05 8.44
CA SER A 139 10.26 -16.59 7.24
C SER A 139 10.50 -15.09 7.36
N TRP A 140 11.76 -14.67 7.55
CA TRP A 140 12.09 -13.25 7.66
C TRP A 140 13.24 -12.89 6.73
N VAL A 141 12.93 -12.06 5.74
CA VAL A 141 13.94 -11.36 4.94
C VAL A 141 14.08 -9.93 5.44
N ALA A 142 15.31 -9.46 5.59
CA ALA A 142 15.59 -8.08 5.97
C ALA A 142 16.64 -7.47 5.06
N PHE A 143 16.45 -6.22 4.69
CA PHE A 143 17.55 -5.35 4.30
C PHE A 143 18.08 -4.73 5.59
N TYR A 144 19.22 -5.19 6.08
CA TYR A 144 19.63 -4.85 7.43
C TYR A 144 21.11 -5.12 7.67
N ARG A 145 21.77 -4.14 8.31
CA ARG A 145 23.06 -4.35 8.96
C ARG A 145 23.06 -3.63 10.30
N GLN A 146 23.45 -4.33 11.36
CA GLN A 146 23.64 -3.69 12.66
C GLN A 146 24.92 -2.86 12.64
N THR A 147 24.81 -1.54 12.62
CA THR A 147 25.96 -0.63 12.67
C THR A 147 25.64 0.65 13.43
N THR A 148 26.61 1.56 13.57
CA THR A 148 26.44 2.90 14.15
C THR A 148 26.36 4.01 13.10
N THR A 149 26.38 3.67 11.81
CA THR A 149 26.33 4.58 10.67
C THR A 149 25.13 4.22 9.80
N ASP A 150 24.57 5.15 9.02
CA ASP A 150 23.47 4.81 8.11
C ASP A 150 23.87 3.62 7.21
N SER A 151 23.14 2.52 7.32
CA SER A 151 23.37 1.29 6.57
C SER A 151 22.21 0.97 5.64
N ARG A 152 21.34 1.95 5.38
CA ARG A 152 20.21 1.76 4.48
C ARG A 152 20.69 1.42 3.09
N ILE A 153 19.97 0.50 2.45
CA ILE A 153 20.09 0.28 1.01
C ILE A 153 19.69 1.58 0.32
N GLY A 154 20.37 1.93 -0.78
CA GLY A 154 20.00 3.10 -1.56
C GLY A 154 18.61 2.91 -2.15
N THR A 155 18.44 1.85 -2.95
CA THR A 155 17.17 1.56 -3.60
C THR A 155 16.87 0.07 -3.65
N VAL A 156 15.63 -0.30 -3.38
CA VAL A 156 15.09 -1.65 -3.63
C VAL A 156 14.04 -1.58 -4.73
N ASN A 157 14.23 -2.31 -5.83
CA ASN A 157 13.28 -2.37 -6.94
C ASN A 157 12.70 -3.78 -7.08
N ILE A 158 11.37 -3.89 -7.14
CA ILE A 158 10.65 -5.15 -7.36
C ILE A 158 9.68 -4.92 -8.52
N LYS A 159 9.78 -5.70 -9.60
CA LYS A 159 9.10 -5.35 -10.87
C LYS A 159 7.75 -6.02 -11.10
N ASN A 160 7.50 -7.19 -10.50
CA ASN A 160 6.27 -7.95 -10.72
C ASN A 160 5.53 -8.27 -9.41
N GLY A 161 5.50 -7.30 -8.49
CA GLY A 161 4.80 -7.40 -7.21
C GLY A 161 5.60 -8.06 -6.08
N LEU A 162 5.10 -7.84 -4.87
CA LEU A 162 5.64 -8.34 -3.61
C LEU A 162 4.54 -9.11 -2.88
N GLU A 163 4.81 -10.36 -2.50
CA GLU A 163 3.88 -11.16 -1.72
C GLU A 163 4.52 -11.63 -0.41
N ILE A 164 3.82 -11.42 0.69
CA ILE A 164 4.21 -11.90 2.02
C ILE A 164 3.11 -12.82 2.53
N ILE A 165 3.47 -14.08 2.78
CA ILE A 165 2.53 -15.15 3.06
C ILE A 165 2.81 -15.72 4.44
N GLY A 166 2.11 -15.23 5.47
CA GLY A 166 2.14 -15.83 6.79
C GLY A 166 1.55 -17.25 6.79
N GLY A 167 1.94 -18.09 7.75
CA GLY A 167 1.40 -19.43 7.95
C GLY A 167 0.52 -19.55 9.19
N THR A 168 -0.07 -20.72 9.42
CA THR A 168 -0.82 -21.01 10.64
C THR A 168 0.13 -21.09 11.83
N GLY A 169 0.20 -20.04 12.64
CA GLY A 169 1.14 -19.94 13.77
C GLY A 169 2.54 -19.48 13.39
N ASN A 170 2.79 -19.21 12.10
CA ASN A 170 4.09 -18.79 11.56
C ASN A 170 3.99 -17.42 10.91
N VAL A 171 5.01 -16.58 11.11
CA VAL A 171 5.02 -15.21 10.61
C VAL A 171 5.94 -15.12 9.39
N ALA A 172 5.46 -14.47 8.33
CA ALA A 172 6.29 -14.06 7.19
C ALA A 172 6.55 -12.55 7.27
N VAL A 173 7.81 -12.15 7.10
CA VAL A 173 8.24 -10.77 7.30
C VAL A 173 9.21 -10.33 6.22
N LEU A 174 8.91 -9.17 5.64
CA LEU A 174 9.90 -8.36 4.96
C LEU A 174 10.21 -7.14 5.81
N THR A 175 11.49 -6.92 6.10
CA THR A 175 11.97 -5.69 6.72
C THR A 175 12.79 -4.89 5.73
N LEU A 176 12.37 -3.67 5.50
CA LEU A 176 13.06 -2.70 4.68
C LEU A 176 13.88 -1.77 5.60
N ASN A 177 15.13 -1.57 5.24
CA ASN A 177 15.96 -0.48 5.70
C ASN A 177 16.56 0.13 4.43
N ALA A 178 15.72 0.81 3.66
CA ALA A 178 16.05 1.35 2.35
C ALA A 178 15.58 2.81 2.28
N LYS A 179 16.34 3.65 1.58
CA LYS A 179 15.95 5.05 1.36
C LYS A 179 14.73 5.12 0.45
N ASP A 180 14.78 4.38 -0.65
CA ASP A 180 13.69 4.27 -1.60
C ASP A 180 13.38 2.79 -1.91
N THR A 181 12.10 2.46 -1.97
CA THR A 181 11.62 1.15 -2.42
C THR A 181 10.53 1.34 -3.46
N PHE A 182 10.65 0.65 -4.59
CA PHE A 182 9.69 0.69 -5.68
C PHE A 182 9.18 -0.72 -5.97
N VAL A 183 7.87 -0.93 -5.84
CA VAL A 183 7.18 -2.15 -6.24
C VAL A 183 6.30 -1.83 -7.44
N THR A 184 6.76 -2.21 -8.64
CA THR A 184 5.91 -2.26 -9.82
C THR A 184 5.06 -3.53 -9.70
N GLY A 185 3.74 -3.40 -9.83
CA GLY A 185 2.80 -4.43 -9.41
C GLY A 185 2.43 -4.32 -7.92
N LYS A 186 1.42 -5.08 -7.53
CA LYS A 186 0.81 -4.93 -6.20
C LYS A 186 1.68 -5.52 -5.09
N VAL A 187 1.50 -4.97 -3.89
CA VAL A 187 1.96 -5.57 -2.64
C VAL A 187 0.80 -6.33 -2.04
N ARG A 188 1.01 -7.59 -1.67
CA ARG A 188 -0.01 -8.43 -1.05
C ARG A 188 0.47 -8.96 0.30
N LEU A 189 -0.29 -8.64 1.35
CA LEU A 189 -0.17 -9.30 2.65
C LEU A 189 -1.27 -10.37 2.72
N ALA A 190 -0.88 -11.64 2.70
CA ALA A 190 -1.84 -12.72 2.47
C ALA A 190 -2.80 -12.94 3.65
N ASN A 191 -2.37 -12.62 4.87
CA ASN A 191 -3.11 -12.86 6.12
C ASN A 191 -2.50 -12.09 7.31
N ALA A 192 -3.17 -12.12 8.46
CA ALA A 192 -2.77 -11.47 9.70
C ALA A 192 -1.33 -11.76 10.21
N ASN A 193 -0.70 -12.86 9.76
CA ASN A 193 0.68 -13.22 10.09
C ASN A 193 1.70 -12.73 9.04
N SER A 194 1.26 -11.93 8.08
CA SER A 194 2.09 -11.30 7.06
C SER A 194 2.46 -9.90 7.53
N VAL A 195 3.76 -9.59 7.57
CA VAL A 195 4.28 -8.32 8.10
C VAL A 195 5.19 -7.65 7.08
N LEU A 196 4.82 -6.44 6.69
CA LEU A 196 5.70 -5.52 5.98
C LEU A 196 6.20 -4.46 6.96
N ASN A 197 7.47 -4.55 7.31
CA ASN A 197 8.13 -3.54 8.12
C ASN A 197 8.85 -2.55 7.18
N LEU A 198 8.23 -1.40 6.93
CA LEU A 198 8.65 -0.43 5.92
C LEU A 198 9.96 0.27 6.25
N THR A 199 10.26 0.42 7.54
CA THR A 199 11.52 0.96 8.00
C THR A 199 11.98 0.25 9.27
N ARG A 200 13.25 -0.11 9.29
CA ARG A 200 13.99 -0.49 10.50
C ARG A 200 15.29 0.32 10.61
N ALA A 201 15.17 1.54 11.10
CA ALA A 201 16.28 2.48 11.27
C ALA A 201 17.29 2.02 12.35
N ILE A 202 18.46 2.66 12.38
CA ILE A 202 19.50 2.43 13.39
C ILE A 202 19.26 3.35 14.60
N LYS A 203 19.47 2.85 15.82
CA LYS A 203 19.37 3.62 17.07
C LYS A 203 20.43 4.73 17.15
N THR A 204 20.02 5.91 16.72
CA THR A 204 20.80 7.16 16.64
C THR A 204 19.86 8.32 16.96
N ASN A 205 20.38 9.51 17.25
CA ASN A 205 19.56 10.71 17.42
C ASN A 205 19.42 11.45 16.07
N ASP A 206 19.13 10.70 15.01
CA ASP A 206 19.02 11.19 13.64
C ASP A 206 17.60 11.05 13.10
N THR A 207 17.32 11.77 12.02
CA THR A 207 16.07 11.68 11.26
C THR A 207 16.28 10.87 9.99
N TYR A 208 15.48 9.81 9.81
CA TYR A 208 15.47 8.99 8.62
C TYR A 208 14.20 9.22 7.83
N VAL A 209 14.34 9.68 6.58
CA VAL A 209 13.24 9.77 5.63
C VAL A 209 13.35 8.60 4.65
N ASN A 210 12.26 7.86 4.47
CA ASN A 210 12.20 6.69 3.59
C ASN A 210 10.93 6.75 2.74
N ASN A 211 11.03 6.31 1.48
CA ASN A 211 9.91 6.27 0.55
C ASN A 211 9.63 4.84 0.13
N PHE A 212 8.36 4.45 0.19
CA PHE A 212 7.86 3.17 -0.30
C PHE A 212 6.76 3.44 -1.31
N THR A 213 7.00 3.11 -2.57
CA THR A 213 6.06 3.34 -3.68
C THR A 213 5.59 2.01 -4.22
N CYS A 214 4.27 1.80 -4.34
CA CYS A 214 3.71 0.58 -4.93
C CYS A 214 2.46 0.81 -5.78
N ASP A 215 2.17 -0.13 -6.68
CA ASP A 215 0.98 -0.14 -7.55
C ASP A 215 -0.34 -0.51 -6.82
N GLY A 216 -0.31 -0.53 -5.49
CA GLY A 216 -1.45 -0.90 -4.65
C GLY A 216 -1.05 -1.85 -3.53
N LEU A 217 -1.83 -1.83 -2.45
CA LEU A 217 -1.70 -2.74 -1.32
C LEU A 217 -2.99 -3.54 -1.14
N ASP A 218 -2.84 -4.86 -1.15
CA ASP A 218 -3.92 -5.83 -1.03
C ASP A 218 -3.79 -6.71 0.22
N GLY A 219 -4.95 -7.13 0.73
CA GLY A 219 -5.07 -8.22 1.68
C GLY A 219 -5.11 -7.77 3.14
N THR A 220 -4.53 -8.57 4.02
CA THR A 220 -4.55 -8.32 5.47
C THR A 220 -3.21 -8.62 6.11
N GLY A 221 -2.89 -7.94 7.20
CA GLY A 221 -1.59 -8.12 7.84
C GLY A 221 -1.20 -6.97 8.74
N LYS A 222 0.11 -6.72 8.81
CA LYS A 222 0.69 -5.63 9.59
C LYS A 222 1.66 -4.82 8.77
N ILE A 223 1.49 -3.51 8.82
CA ILE A 223 2.45 -2.52 8.34
C ILE A 223 3.11 -1.90 9.58
N THR A 224 4.44 -1.91 9.63
CA THR A 224 5.18 -1.40 10.78
C THR A 224 6.27 -0.43 10.37
N ILE A 225 6.58 0.49 11.27
CA ILE A 225 7.78 1.34 11.21
C ILE A 225 8.49 1.27 12.56
N GLY A 226 9.80 1.42 12.57
CA GLY A 226 10.55 1.46 13.81
C GLY A 226 12.06 1.56 13.62
N ALA A 227 12.77 1.34 14.72
CA ALA A 227 14.21 1.18 14.72
C ALA A 227 14.62 -0.25 15.11
N THR A 228 15.92 -0.52 15.11
CA THR A 228 16.48 -1.76 15.65
C THR A 228 16.54 -1.70 17.18
N SER A 229 16.16 -2.79 17.87
CA SER A 229 16.40 -2.90 19.31
C SER A 229 17.88 -3.07 19.67
N TYR A 230 18.72 -3.53 18.72
CA TYR A 230 20.11 -3.96 18.95
C TYR A 230 21.14 -2.97 18.38
N GLY A 231 22.07 -2.52 19.24
CA GLY A 231 23.11 -1.55 18.88
C GLY A 231 22.63 -0.10 18.95
N GLY A 232 23.55 0.85 19.10
CA GLY A 232 23.24 2.28 19.26
C GLY A 232 22.61 2.64 20.61
N THR A 233 22.54 3.94 20.91
CA THR A 233 21.99 4.47 22.18
C THR A 233 20.95 5.58 21.97
N GLY A 234 20.69 5.98 20.72
CA GLY A 234 19.74 7.04 20.39
C GLY A 234 18.35 6.51 20.02
N THR A 235 17.38 7.41 20.01
CA THR A 235 16.02 7.16 19.54
C THR A 235 15.80 7.98 18.27
N PRO A 236 15.75 7.35 17.09
CA PRO A 236 15.66 8.09 15.83
C PRO A 236 14.25 8.61 15.60
N THR A 237 14.16 9.64 14.77
CA THR A 237 12.89 10.05 14.15
C THR A 237 12.77 9.36 12.79
N VAL A 238 11.67 8.65 12.55
CA VAL A 238 11.42 7.99 11.26
C VAL A 238 10.27 8.70 10.56
N ILE A 239 10.51 9.21 9.36
CA ILE A 239 9.48 9.74 8.46
C ILE A 239 9.34 8.74 7.32
N GLN A 240 8.28 7.94 7.34
CA GLN A 240 7.98 6.96 6.30
C GLN A 240 6.90 7.52 5.38
N ASN A 241 7.19 7.64 4.10
CA ASN A 241 6.20 7.96 3.07
C ASN A 241 5.79 6.67 2.37
N MET A 242 4.48 6.40 2.32
CA MET A 242 3.88 5.35 1.49
C MET A 242 3.12 6.00 0.35
N ILE A 243 3.48 5.66 -0.88
CA ILE A 243 2.96 6.30 -2.09
C ILE A 243 2.28 5.24 -2.95
N PHE A 244 0.99 5.40 -3.15
CA PHE A 244 0.17 4.52 -3.97
C PHE A 244 0.08 5.05 -5.40
N THR A 245 0.57 4.27 -6.35
CA THR A 245 0.54 4.58 -7.79
C THR A 245 -0.42 3.67 -8.55
N ASN A 246 -1.51 3.27 -7.90
CA ASN A 246 -2.43 2.24 -8.37
C ASN A 246 -2.81 2.38 -9.86
N SER A 247 -2.67 1.28 -10.58
CA SER A 247 -3.16 1.07 -11.93
C SER A 247 -4.55 0.44 -11.92
N THR A 248 -4.87 -0.31 -10.85
CA THR A 248 -6.12 -1.04 -10.61
C THR A 248 -6.53 -0.93 -9.14
N ASP A 249 -7.77 -1.31 -8.84
CA ASP A 249 -8.30 -1.20 -7.49
C ASP A 249 -7.58 -2.13 -6.51
N SER A 250 -7.32 -1.63 -5.30
CA SER A 250 -6.65 -2.35 -4.23
C SER A 250 -7.31 -2.09 -2.88
N SER A 251 -7.24 -3.06 -1.99
CA SER A 251 -7.90 -3.00 -0.68
C SER A 251 -7.08 -3.70 0.40
N PHE A 252 -6.79 -2.97 1.48
CA PHE A 252 -6.07 -3.48 2.63
C PHE A 252 -6.86 -3.27 3.92
N ASP A 253 -6.91 -4.34 4.74
CA ASP A 253 -7.39 -4.29 6.12
C ASP A 253 -6.32 -4.85 7.05
N GLY A 254 -5.78 -4.03 7.94
CA GLY A 254 -4.85 -4.53 8.93
C GLY A 254 -4.29 -3.49 9.87
N ILE A 255 -3.35 -3.94 10.69
CA ILE A 255 -2.64 -3.07 11.62
C ILE A 255 -1.68 -2.19 10.83
N SER A 256 -1.66 -0.90 11.14
CA SER A 256 -0.70 0.05 10.60
C SER A 256 0.06 0.75 11.72
N LYS A 257 1.23 1.32 11.36
CA LYS A 257 2.19 1.92 12.30
C LYS A 257 2.31 1.03 13.54
N GLY A 258 2.45 -0.28 13.36
CA GLY A 258 2.60 -1.24 14.45
C GLY A 258 4.07 -1.44 14.86
N GLN A 259 4.31 -2.25 15.89
CA GLN A 259 5.64 -2.75 16.22
C GLN A 259 5.78 -4.21 15.80
N TYR A 260 6.89 -4.55 15.14
CA TYR A 260 7.27 -5.94 14.89
C TYR A 260 8.39 -6.37 15.84
N ASN A 261 8.04 -7.21 16.84
CA ASN A 261 8.92 -7.81 17.85
C ASN A 261 9.73 -6.87 18.77
N ASP A 262 9.41 -5.58 18.84
CA ASP A 262 10.08 -4.68 19.79
C ASP A 262 9.12 -4.30 20.92
N PRO A 263 9.44 -4.58 22.20
CA PRO A 263 8.59 -4.25 23.34
C PRO A 263 8.68 -2.78 23.81
N ALA A 264 9.47 -1.92 23.16
CA ALA A 264 9.64 -0.51 23.56
C ALA A 264 9.47 0.44 22.37
N ALA A 265 8.89 1.63 22.60
CA ALA A 265 8.89 2.73 21.63
C ALA A 265 10.34 3.07 21.25
N ASN A 266 10.74 2.65 20.05
CA ASN A 266 12.13 2.71 19.59
C ASN A 266 12.35 3.82 18.56
N ILE A 267 11.36 4.69 18.39
CA ILE A 267 11.37 5.90 17.58
C ILE A 267 10.73 7.03 18.39
N THR A 268 11.03 8.28 18.02
CA THR A 268 10.46 9.46 18.71
C THR A 268 8.99 9.68 18.36
N ASP A 269 8.25 10.41 19.20
CA ASP A 269 6.86 10.82 18.91
C ASP A 269 6.74 11.73 17.67
N ALA A 270 7.84 12.36 17.25
CA ALA A 270 7.93 13.10 15.97
C ALA A 270 7.99 12.19 14.73
N SER A 271 7.94 10.86 14.89
CA SER A 271 7.99 9.92 13.78
C SER A 271 6.62 9.76 13.13
N GLU A 272 6.62 9.66 11.80
CA GLU A 272 5.42 9.75 10.98
C GLU A 272 5.33 8.61 9.98
N LEU A 273 4.10 8.13 9.76
CA LEU A 273 3.72 7.35 8.59
C LEU A 273 2.79 8.22 7.73
N ASN A 274 3.30 8.69 6.60
CA ASN A 274 2.56 9.51 5.66
C ASN A 274 2.04 8.64 4.52
N ILE A 275 0.81 8.90 4.06
CA ILE A 275 0.18 8.17 2.97
C ILE A 275 -0.15 9.16 1.86
N GLU A 276 0.28 8.85 0.64
CA GLU A 276 -0.04 9.60 -0.56
C GLU A 276 -0.74 8.69 -1.58
N MET A 277 -1.88 9.13 -2.08
CA MET A 277 -2.53 8.54 -3.25
C MET A 277 -2.23 9.39 -4.48
N ASN A 278 -1.44 8.83 -5.39
CA ASN A 278 -1.04 9.44 -6.64
C ASN A 278 -1.06 8.39 -7.75
N ALA A 279 -2.26 7.86 -8.00
CA ALA A 279 -2.49 6.72 -8.88
C ALA A 279 -1.95 6.95 -10.30
N ALA A 280 -1.47 5.89 -10.94
CA ALA A 280 -1.18 5.93 -12.38
C ALA A 280 -2.47 6.01 -13.21
N ASN A 281 -3.56 5.40 -12.72
CA ASN A 281 -4.89 5.47 -13.29
C ASN A 281 -5.81 6.32 -12.39
N SER A 282 -6.36 7.42 -12.90
CA SER A 282 -7.24 8.31 -12.13
C SER A 282 -8.53 7.65 -11.64
N GLY A 283 -8.94 6.53 -12.27
CA GLY A 283 -10.09 5.74 -11.84
C GLY A 283 -9.78 4.73 -10.74
N ALA A 284 -8.51 4.39 -10.51
CA ALA A 284 -8.13 3.33 -9.59
C ALA A 284 -8.37 3.73 -8.12
N VAL A 285 -8.80 2.75 -7.34
CA VAL A 285 -9.10 2.89 -5.91
C VAL A 285 -8.00 2.26 -5.05
N GLN A 286 -7.65 2.91 -3.95
CA GLN A 286 -7.01 2.28 -2.80
C GLN A 286 -7.94 2.41 -1.60
N THR A 287 -8.43 1.30 -1.07
CA THR A 287 -9.16 1.28 0.19
C THR A 287 -8.22 0.84 1.31
N LEU A 288 -8.16 1.60 2.39
CA LEU A 288 -7.33 1.32 3.55
C LEU A 288 -8.18 1.30 4.82
N ARG A 289 -8.21 0.16 5.50
CA ARG A 289 -8.82 -0.01 6.82
C ARG A 289 -7.73 -0.22 7.86
N LEU A 290 -7.31 0.88 8.46
CA LEU A 290 -6.12 0.94 9.28
C LEU A 290 -6.45 0.81 10.76
N LYS A 291 -6.01 -0.28 11.36
CA LYS A 291 -6.23 -0.60 12.77
C LYS A 291 -5.04 -0.19 13.63
N GLN A 292 -5.31 0.24 14.85
CA GLN A 292 -4.29 0.67 15.79
C GLN A 292 -3.40 -0.50 16.19
N GLY A 293 -2.09 -0.28 16.06
CA GLY A 293 -1.06 -1.19 16.56
C GLY A 293 -0.59 -0.81 17.96
N ALA A 294 0.73 -0.85 18.14
CA ALA A 294 1.37 -0.49 19.40
C ALA A 294 1.57 1.03 19.57
N TYR A 295 1.50 1.81 18.49
CA TYR A 295 1.65 3.27 18.53
C TYR A 295 0.28 3.96 18.64
N ALA A 296 0.30 5.21 19.10
CA ALA A 296 -0.91 6.00 19.37
C ALA A 296 -1.70 6.39 18.11
N THR A 297 -1.09 6.37 16.93
CA THR A 297 -1.74 6.69 15.65
C THR A 297 -1.58 5.56 14.65
N VAL A 298 -2.52 5.46 13.70
CA VAL A 298 -2.48 4.49 12.59
C VAL A 298 -1.66 4.99 11.40
N ALA A 299 -1.75 6.29 11.11
CA ALA A 299 -0.85 7.04 10.24
C ALA A 299 -0.88 8.52 10.67
N ASP A 300 -0.23 9.40 9.91
CA ASP A 300 -0.07 10.81 10.27
C ASP A 300 -0.67 11.72 9.20
N ASN A 301 0.02 11.93 8.08
CA ASN A 301 -0.41 12.86 7.04
C ASN A 301 -0.96 12.11 5.82
N ILE A 302 -2.12 12.52 5.33
CA ILE A 302 -2.80 11.94 4.17
C ILE A 302 -2.83 12.96 3.03
N SER A 303 -2.38 12.55 1.85
CA SER A 303 -2.39 13.38 0.63
C SER A 303 -3.07 12.65 -0.52
N VAL A 304 -3.95 13.34 -1.24
CA VAL A 304 -4.58 12.83 -2.47
C VAL A 304 -4.28 13.77 -3.63
N LYS A 305 -3.63 13.22 -4.66
CA LYS A 305 -3.23 13.93 -5.88
C LYS A 305 -3.89 13.36 -7.13
N ASN A 306 -4.03 12.04 -7.21
CA ASN A 306 -4.71 11.36 -8.32
C ASN A 306 -5.23 9.98 -7.88
N GLY A 307 -6.29 9.49 -8.53
CA GLY A 307 -6.98 8.25 -8.14
C GLY A 307 -8.04 8.48 -7.05
N HIS A 308 -8.49 7.41 -6.40
CA HIS A 308 -9.43 7.47 -5.28
C HIS A 308 -8.86 6.77 -4.04
N LEU A 309 -8.77 7.49 -2.92
CA LEU A 309 -8.39 6.93 -1.63
C LEU A 309 -9.64 6.84 -0.76
N ASN A 310 -10.04 5.62 -0.38
CA ASN A 310 -11.07 5.40 0.63
C ASN A 310 -10.41 4.97 1.94
N LEU A 311 -10.68 5.66 3.05
CA LEU A 311 -9.87 5.56 4.26
C LEU A 311 -10.70 5.38 5.53
N TYR A 312 -10.33 4.39 6.32
CA TYR A 312 -10.71 4.21 7.72
C TYR A 312 -9.46 4.20 8.59
N GLY A 313 -9.56 4.79 9.79
CA GLY A 313 -8.55 4.70 10.83
C GLY A 313 -9.18 4.59 12.22
N ASP A 314 -8.66 3.70 13.07
CA ASP A 314 -9.05 3.61 14.49
C ASP A 314 -8.76 4.89 15.29
N THR A 315 -7.88 5.75 14.76
CA THR A 315 -7.43 7.00 15.39
C THR A 315 -7.48 8.15 14.39
N ALA A 316 -7.61 9.38 14.89
CA ALA A 316 -7.48 10.56 14.04
C ALA A 316 -6.09 10.65 13.39
N PHE A 317 -6.06 11.18 12.17
CA PHE A 317 -4.86 11.54 11.43
C PHE A 317 -4.50 13.02 11.71
N LYS A 318 -3.30 13.45 11.36
CA LYS A 318 -2.89 14.86 11.51
C LYS A 318 -3.53 15.73 10.44
N THR A 319 -3.18 15.51 9.17
CA THR A 319 -3.63 16.39 8.08
C THR A 319 -4.24 15.61 6.93
N LEU A 320 -5.30 16.14 6.33
CA LEU A 320 -5.76 15.76 5.00
C LEU A 320 -5.42 16.85 3.98
N SER A 321 -4.72 16.51 2.90
CA SER A 321 -4.47 17.41 1.77
C SER A 321 -5.05 16.83 0.48
N ILE A 322 -6.01 17.53 -0.12
CA ILE A 322 -6.61 17.12 -1.40
C ILE A 322 -6.26 18.16 -2.44
N SER A 323 -5.46 17.76 -3.44
CA SER A 323 -5.03 18.63 -4.55
C SER A 323 -5.49 18.12 -5.92
N GLY A 324 -6.03 16.91 -5.95
CA GLY A 324 -6.61 16.23 -7.10
C GLY A 324 -7.19 14.90 -6.66
N GLY A 325 -7.56 14.05 -7.62
CA GLY A 325 -8.16 12.75 -7.32
C GLY A 325 -9.45 12.85 -6.49
N ARG A 326 -9.73 11.81 -5.71
CA ARG A 326 -10.94 11.63 -4.91
C ARG A 326 -10.61 11.07 -3.53
N PHE A 327 -11.24 11.59 -2.48
CA PHE A 327 -11.11 11.08 -1.11
C PHE A 327 -12.48 10.65 -0.58
N GLY A 328 -12.55 9.51 0.11
CA GLY A 328 -13.75 9.00 0.78
C GLY A 328 -13.43 8.45 2.18
N ALA A 329 -14.47 8.31 3.01
CA ALA A 329 -14.37 7.62 4.29
C ALA A 329 -14.81 6.17 4.12
N ALA A 330 -14.05 5.21 4.66
CA ALA A 330 -14.41 3.80 4.60
C ALA A 330 -15.05 3.35 5.92
N ALA A 331 -15.91 2.33 5.87
CA ALA A 331 -16.35 1.64 7.06
C ALA A 331 -15.19 0.87 7.73
N ALA A 332 -15.29 0.68 9.05
CA ALA A 332 -14.29 -0.03 9.85
C ALA A 332 -14.03 -1.48 9.40
N ALA A 333 -15.02 -2.09 8.75
CA ALA A 333 -14.96 -3.40 8.15
C ALA A 333 -15.53 -3.33 6.73
N ASP A 334 -15.07 -4.21 5.85
CA ASP A 334 -15.62 -4.32 4.49
C ASP A 334 -17.11 -4.70 4.58
N PRO A 335 -18.04 -3.84 4.10
CA PRO A 335 -19.47 -4.12 4.13
C PRO A 335 -19.88 -5.22 3.15
N GLY A 336 -18.98 -5.61 2.24
CA GLY A 336 -19.25 -6.48 1.11
C GLY A 336 -19.87 -5.73 -0.07
N ALA A 337 -19.90 -6.38 -1.23
CA ALA A 337 -20.17 -5.74 -2.52
C ALA A 337 -21.59 -5.13 -2.70
N THR A 338 -22.52 -5.38 -1.78
CA THR A 338 -23.94 -4.99 -1.94
C THR A 338 -24.40 -3.95 -0.93
N ALA A 339 -23.57 -3.58 0.04
CA ALA A 339 -23.90 -2.62 1.08
C ALA A 339 -23.02 -1.37 0.91
N PRO A 340 -23.58 -0.16 1.13
CA PRO A 340 -22.80 1.08 1.13
C PRO A 340 -21.68 1.04 2.17
N ASP A 341 -20.52 1.62 1.85
CA ASP A 341 -19.32 1.61 2.69
C ASP A 341 -19.31 2.76 3.70
N ILE A 342 -20.38 2.84 4.52
CA ILE A 342 -20.64 3.96 5.43
C ILE A 342 -19.54 4.08 6.50
N GLY A 343 -18.70 5.10 6.31
CA GLY A 343 -17.48 5.33 7.04
C GLY A 343 -17.47 6.58 7.91
N SER A 344 -16.45 6.64 8.77
CA SER A 344 -16.12 7.87 9.49
C SER A 344 -14.61 7.98 9.62
N VAL A 345 -14.09 9.18 9.37
CA VAL A 345 -12.66 9.49 9.46
C VAL A 345 -12.43 10.85 10.09
N ALA A 346 -11.37 10.97 10.89
CA ALA A 346 -11.05 12.17 11.64
C ALA A 346 -9.63 12.66 11.36
N PHE A 347 -9.46 13.97 11.33
CA PHE A 347 -8.20 14.68 11.10
C PHE A 347 -8.03 15.83 12.10
N GLU A 348 -6.81 16.26 12.36
CA GLU A 348 -6.57 17.49 13.11
C GLU A 348 -6.83 18.73 12.25
N SER A 349 -6.45 18.69 10.96
CA SER A 349 -6.70 19.79 10.02
C SER A 349 -6.79 19.30 8.58
N GLY A 350 -7.28 20.14 7.68
CA GLY A 350 -7.35 19.80 6.26
C GLY A 350 -7.13 20.99 5.33
N ALA A 351 -6.69 20.67 4.11
CA ALA A 351 -6.53 21.62 3.02
C ALA A 351 -7.09 21.06 1.71
N TRP A 352 -7.91 21.84 1.02
CA TRP A 352 -8.57 21.46 -0.23
C TRP A 352 -8.25 22.46 -1.34
N SER A 353 -7.48 21.99 -2.32
CA SER A 353 -6.98 22.78 -3.45
C SER A 353 -7.38 22.23 -4.82
N GLY A 354 -7.95 21.02 -4.87
CA GLY A 354 -8.48 20.42 -6.10
C GLY A 354 -9.13 19.06 -5.85
N GLY A 355 -9.77 18.48 -6.87
CA GLY A 355 -10.32 17.12 -6.82
C GLY A 355 -11.71 17.03 -6.19
N ALA A 356 -12.06 15.85 -5.67
CA ALA A 356 -13.37 15.60 -5.08
C ALA A 356 -13.31 14.93 -3.70
N ILE A 357 -14.34 15.18 -2.89
CA ILE A 357 -14.68 14.32 -1.76
C ILE A 357 -15.92 13.51 -2.15
N VAL A 358 -15.88 12.21 -1.84
CA VAL A 358 -16.93 11.23 -2.13
C VAL A 358 -17.62 10.86 -0.82
N PHE A 359 -18.94 10.80 -0.83
CA PHE A 359 -19.76 10.38 0.30
C PHE A 359 -20.70 9.25 -0.10
N ASP A 360 -20.64 8.13 0.62
CA ASP A 360 -21.68 7.11 0.61
C ASP A 360 -22.89 7.55 1.45
N ILE A 361 -24.10 7.33 0.93
CA ILE A 361 -25.37 7.53 1.65
C ILE A 361 -26.24 6.28 1.46
N SER A 362 -26.67 5.68 2.56
CA SER A 362 -27.53 4.51 2.56
C SER A 362 -29.01 4.88 2.67
N SER A 363 -29.88 3.94 2.28
CA SER A 363 -31.34 4.10 2.30
C SER A 363 -31.95 4.21 3.71
N ASP A 364 -31.19 3.92 4.76
CA ASP A 364 -31.59 4.14 6.16
C ASP A 364 -31.11 5.49 6.72
N ALA A 365 -30.66 6.38 5.83
CA ALA A 365 -30.12 7.71 6.12
C ALA A 365 -28.82 7.71 6.94
N SER A 366 -28.08 6.59 6.98
CA SER A 366 -26.67 6.63 7.40
C SER A 366 -25.78 7.12 6.24
N PHE A 367 -24.70 7.81 6.57
CA PHE A 367 -23.84 8.46 5.59
C PHE A 367 -22.43 8.63 6.12
N ASP A 368 -21.49 8.76 5.19
CA ASP A 368 -20.09 9.02 5.48
C ASP A 368 -19.87 10.31 6.26
N LYS A 369 -18.91 10.28 7.18
CA LYS A 369 -18.51 11.46 7.96
C LYS A 369 -17.02 11.73 7.89
N ILE A 370 -16.68 13.00 7.71
CA ILE A 370 -15.30 13.49 7.81
C ILE A 370 -15.28 14.57 8.89
N SER A 371 -14.36 14.48 9.84
CA SER A 371 -14.26 15.46 10.92
C SER A 371 -12.86 16.05 11.03
N PHE A 372 -12.80 17.35 11.27
CA PHE A 372 -11.59 18.10 11.54
C PHE A 372 -11.71 18.73 12.93
N SER A 373 -10.75 18.46 13.82
CA SER A 373 -10.74 19.12 15.14
C SER A 373 -10.25 20.58 15.07
N GLY A 374 -9.49 20.91 14.03
CA GLY A 374 -9.02 22.24 13.66
C GLY A 374 -9.65 22.72 12.34
N THR A 375 -8.92 23.55 11.59
CA THR A 375 -9.45 24.20 10.39
C THR A 375 -9.48 23.27 9.18
N PHE A 376 -10.46 23.52 8.30
CA PHE A 376 -10.51 22.94 6.96
C PHE A 376 -10.45 24.06 5.92
N ASP A 377 -9.29 24.20 5.28
CA ASP A 377 -8.99 25.38 4.48
C ASP A 377 -9.09 25.12 2.98
N LYS A 378 -9.64 26.10 2.25
CA LYS A 378 -9.77 26.07 0.80
C LYS A 378 -8.70 26.96 0.17
N ALA A 379 -7.95 26.43 -0.79
CA ALA A 379 -7.01 27.26 -1.55
C ALA A 379 -7.74 28.27 -2.46
N GLU A 380 -7.16 29.45 -2.63
CA GLU A 380 -7.70 30.47 -3.53
C GLU A 380 -7.76 29.94 -4.99
N GLY A 381 -8.90 30.13 -5.65
CA GLY A 381 -9.10 29.64 -7.01
C GLY A 381 -9.21 28.11 -7.17
N ALA A 382 -9.31 27.36 -6.06
CA ALA A 382 -9.38 25.90 -6.10
C ALA A 382 -10.63 25.37 -6.84
N GLU A 383 -10.41 24.40 -7.72
CA GLU A 383 -11.46 23.63 -8.41
C GLU A 383 -11.82 22.38 -7.59
N ILE A 384 -12.81 22.51 -6.73
CA ILE A 384 -13.25 21.47 -5.79
C ILE A 384 -14.65 20.96 -6.14
N SER A 385 -14.94 19.69 -5.83
CA SER A 385 -16.22 19.06 -6.15
C SER A 385 -16.67 18.02 -5.11
N LEU A 386 -17.96 17.71 -5.09
CA LEU A 386 -18.54 16.64 -4.27
C LEU A 386 -19.11 15.55 -5.18
N GLN A 387 -18.93 14.30 -4.77
CA GLN A 387 -19.55 13.12 -5.36
C GLN A 387 -20.34 12.39 -4.29
N PHE A 388 -21.48 11.82 -4.69
CA PHE A 388 -22.38 11.13 -3.77
C PHE A 388 -22.74 9.79 -4.36
N GLU A 389 -22.54 8.73 -3.57
CA GLU A 389 -22.81 7.35 -3.92
C GLU A 389 -24.01 6.86 -3.11
N PHE A 390 -25.12 6.58 -3.79
CA PHE A 390 -26.35 6.10 -3.17
C PHE A 390 -27.26 5.41 -4.19
N ASP A 391 -28.13 4.54 -3.68
CA ASP A 391 -29.21 3.96 -4.45
C ASP A 391 -30.32 5.02 -4.71
N ALA A 392 -30.72 5.20 -5.97
CA ALA A 392 -31.67 6.24 -6.37
C ALA A 392 -33.06 6.01 -5.77
N ASP A 393 -33.50 4.75 -5.69
CA ASP A 393 -34.80 4.41 -5.13
C ASP A 393 -34.79 4.65 -3.61
N GLY A 394 -33.74 4.23 -2.92
CA GLY A 394 -33.51 4.55 -1.51
C GLY A 394 -33.50 6.05 -1.22
N MET A 395 -32.82 6.87 -2.03
CA MET A 395 -32.81 8.33 -1.87
C MET A 395 -34.20 8.94 -2.13
N ARG A 396 -34.95 8.42 -3.11
CA ARG A 396 -36.34 8.85 -3.35
C ARG A 396 -37.21 8.58 -2.13
N ASP A 397 -37.11 7.39 -1.56
CA ASP A 397 -37.88 6.98 -0.38
C ASP A 397 -37.55 7.87 0.82
N LEU A 398 -36.26 8.17 1.05
CA LEU A 398 -35.83 9.10 2.10
C LEU A 398 -36.46 10.50 1.93
N ILE A 399 -36.43 11.06 0.72
CA ILE A 399 -37.03 12.36 0.43
C ILE A 399 -38.54 12.35 0.65
N GLU A 400 -39.23 11.28 0.24
CA GLU A 400 -40.68 11.10 0.46
C GLU A 400 -41.02 10.99 1.95
N MET A 401 -40.11 10.42 2.75
CA MET A 401 -40.18 10.39 4.21
C MET A 401 -39.80 11.72 4.89
N GLY A 402 -39.42 12.74 4.12
CA GLY A 402 -39.01 14.06 4.61
C GLY A 402 -37.54 14.17 5.01
N VAL A 403 -36.73 13.15 4.69
CA VAL A 403 -35.27 13.15 4.88
C VAL A 403 -34.62 13.53 3.55
N SER A 404 -34.42 14.83 3.35
CA SER A 404 -33.79 15.37 2.15
C SER A 404 -32.53 16.18 2.44
N THR A 405 -32.22 16.39 3.71
CA THR A 405 -31.02 17.11 4.16
C THR A 405 -30.22 16.21 5.08
N PHE A 406 -28.92 16.15 4.82
CA PHE A 406 -27.96 15.43 5.63
C PHE A 406 -27.00 16.46 6.21
N GLU A 407 -26.98 16.53 7.54
CA GLU A 407 -26.24 17.53 8.29
C GLU A 407 -24.87 16.98 8.72
N ASP A 408 -23.88 17.86 8.84
CA ASP A 408 -22.56 17.54 9.39
C ASP A 408 -21.84 16.37 8.67
N LEU A 409 -21.91 16.32 7.34
CA LEU A 409 -21.11 15.39 6.53
C LEU A 409 -19.61 15.67 6.69
N ILE A 410 -19.28 16.97 6.76
CA ILE A 410 -17.96 17.46 7.12
C ILE A 410 -18.12 18.36 8.34
N THR A 411 -17.30 18.19 9.37
CA THR A 411 -17.22 19.13 10.52
C THR A 411 -15.81 19.71 10.66
N TYR A 412 -15.70 20.96 11.10
CA TYR A 412 -14.45 21.69 11.27
C TYR A 412 -14.57 22.83 12.29
N ALA A 413 -13.44 23.38 12.71
CA ALA A 413 -13.41 24.53 13.62
C ALA A 413 -13.80 25.85 12.91
N GLU A 414 -14.40 26.77 13.67
CA GLU A 414 -14.67 28.14 13.22
C GLU A 414 -13.41 28.84 12.68
N GLY A 415 -13.60 29.75 11.73
CA GLY A 415 -12.49 30.48 11.09
C GLY A 415 -11.82 29.72 9.94
N SER A 416 -12.37 28.57 9.56
CA SER A 416 -11.96 27.81 8.37
C SER A 416 -12.28 28.59 7.09
N SER A 417 -11.32 28.69 6.18
CA SER A 417 -11.52 29.44 4.92
C SER A 417 -12.51 28.80 3.93
N ILE A 418 -12.91 27.54 4.17
CA ILE A 418 -13.99 26.89 3.41
C ILE A 418 -15.38 27.48 3.70
N GLU A 419 -15.57 28.13 4.86
CA GLU A 419 -16.84 28.73 5.29
C GLU A 419 -17.43 29.64 4.19
N GLY A 420 -18.74 29.54 3.99
CA GLY A 420 -19.48 30.29 2.98
C GLY A 420 -19.37 29.71 1.57
N THR A 421 -18.61 28.63 1.36
CA THR A 421 -18.62 27.90 0.10
C THR A 421 -19.97 27.23 -0.13
N VAL A 422 -20.49 27.33 -1.35
CA VAL A 422 -21.68 26.60 -1.79
C VAL A 422 -21.36 25.81 -3.04
N LEU A 423 -21.63 24.51 -3.03
CA LEU A 423 -21.46 23.61 -4.17
C LEU A 423 -22.82 23.07 -4.60
N ARG A 424 -23.06 23.03 -5.91
CA ARG A 424 -24.32 22.57 -6.48
C ARG A 424 -24.04 21.62 -7.64
N GLY A 425 -24.89 20.64 -7.81
CA GLY A 425 -24.76 19.69 -8.90
C GLY A 425 -25.95 18.76 -9.02
N VAL A 426 -25.73 17.68 -9.77
CA VAL A 426 -26.69 16.59 -9.92
C VAL A 426 -25.96 15.29 -9.62
N SER A 427 -26.54 14.45 -8.75
CA SER A 427 -26.10 13.07 -8.53
C SER A 427 -27.28 12.13 -8.72
N ASN A 428 -27.11 11.11 -9.56
CA ASN A 428 -28.08 10.05 -9.80
C ASN A 428 -29.54 10.52 -10.03
N GLY A 429 -29.73 11.64 -10.75
CA GLY A 429 -31.05 12.22 -11.04
C GLY A 429 -31.61 13.18 -9.98
N PHE A 430 -30.87 13.44 -8.90
CA PHE A 430 -31.22 14.40 -7.85
C PHE A 430 -30.32 15.61 -7.94
N SER A 431 -30.89 16.81 -7.81
CA SER A 431 -30.09 18.01 -7.60
C SER A 431 -29.61 18.05 -6.16
N TYR A 432 -28.38 18.49 -5.93
CA TYR A 432 -27.87 18.75 -4.59
C TYR A 432 -27.39 20.19 -4.43
N GLU A 433 -27.48 20.69 -3.19
CA GLU A 433 -26.84 21.91 -2.73
C GLU A 433 -26.13 21.61 -1.41
N ALA A 434 -24.81 21.73 -1.41
CA ALA A 434 -23.98 21.61 -0.23
C ALA A 434 -23.52 23.00 0.24
N VAL A 435 -23.74 23.30 1.51
CA VAL A 435 -23.44 24.60 2.11
C VAL A 435 -22.44 24.42 3.24
N PHE A 436 -21.28 25.05 3.12
CA PHE A 436 -20.26 25.10 4.16
C PHE A 436 -20.58 26.27 5.09
N GLY A 437 -21.12 25.95 6.27
CA GLY A 437 -21.40 26.90 7.34
C GLY A 437 -20.16 27.27 8.16
N ALA A 438 -20.37 27.76 9.39
CA ALA A 438 -19.27 28.17 10.27
C ALA A 438 -18.43 26.98 10.78
N THR A 439 -19.06 25.82 11.00
CA THR A 439 -18.42 24.65 11.65
C THR A 439 -18.68 23.33 10.93
N GLY A 440 -19.35 23.35 9.78
CA GLY A 440 -19.74 22.12 9.11
C GLY A 440 -20.27 22.31 7.70
N MET A 441 -20.53 21.20 7.02
CA MET A 441 -21.14 21.16 5.71
C MET A 441 -22.39 20.28 5.75
N ASP A 442 -23.51 20.89 5.37
CA ASP A 442 -24.78 20.20 5.17
C ASP A 442 -25.04 20.05 3.67
N VAL A 443 -25.72 18.98 3.27
CA VAL A 443 -26.17 18.79 1.89
C VAL A 443 -27.67 18.54 1.83
N ALA A 444 -28.36 19.28 0.96
CA ALA A 444 -29.75 19.08 0.65
C ALA A 444 -29.93 18.50 -0.76
N PHE A 445 -30.75 17.47 -0.89
CA PHE A 445 -31.14 16.84 -2.14
C PHE A 445 -32.58 17.18 -2.51
N ALA A 446 -32.84 17.31 -3.81
CA ALA A 446 -34.18 17.45 -4.35
C ALA A 446 -34.36 16.63 -5.62
N GLN A 447 -35.55 16.06 -5.79
CA GLN A 447 -35.92 15.37 -7.03
C GLN A 447 -35.93 16.38 -8.19
N ILE A 448 -35.28 16.01 -9.29
CA ILE A 448 -35.44 16.73 -10.55
C ILE A 448 -36.73 16.22 -11.20
N PRO A 449 -37.73 17.08 -11.47
CA PRO A 449 -38.98 16.62 -12.06
C PRO A 449 -38.73 15.91 -13.39
N GLU A 450 -39.38 14.77 -13.62
CA GLU A 450 -39.24 14.07 -14.89
C GLU A 450 -39.68 14.94 -16.07
N PRO A 451 -39.14 14.74 -17.28
CA PRO A 451 -39.56 15.49 -18.47
C PRO A 451 -41.07 15.45 -18.72
N ALA A 452 -41.73 14.34 -18.37
CA ALA A 452 -43.19 14.21 -18.48
C ALA A 452 -43.95 15.11 -17.49
N ALA A 453 -43.43 15.31 -16.28
CA ALA A 453 -44.00 16.23 -15.30
C ALA A 453 -43.87 17.69 -15.78
N PHE A 454 -42.72 18.05 -16.37
CA PHE A 454 -42.56 19.32 -17.07
C PHE A 454 -43.56 19.47 -18.22
N ALA A 455 -43.68 18.46 -19.09
CA ALA A 455 -44.60 18.48 -20.22
C ALA A 455 -46.07 18.57 -19.79
N ALA A 456 -46.46 17.91 -18.71
CA ALA A 456 -47.81 17.97 -18.14
C ALA A 456 -48.11 19.35 -17.53
N ALA A 457 -47.15 19.97 -16.84
CA ALA A 457 -47.29 21.33 -16.32
C ALA A 457 -47.45 22.34 -17.46
N PHE A 458 -46.63 22.25 -18.50
CA PHE A 458 -46.75 23.09 -19.70
C PHE A 458 -48.04 22.81 -20.48
N GLY A 459 -48.44 21.55 -20.62
CA GLY A 459 -49.70 21.13 -21.25
C GLY A 459 -50.93 21.64 -20.48
N GLY A 460 -50.89 21.59 -19.15
CA GLY A 460 -51.93 22.15 -18.28
C GLY A 460 -52.03 23.67 -18.37
N LEU A 461 -50.89 24.38 -18.40
CA LEU A 461 -50.82 25.83 -18.64
C LEU A 461 -51.37 26.20 -20.02
N ALA A 462 -50.98 25.45 -21.07
CA ALA A 462 -51.51 25.66 -22.41
C ALA A 462 -53.02 25.45 -22.48
N LEU A 463 -53.55 24.41 -21.80
CA LEU A 463 -54.98 24.16 -21.70
C LEU A 463 -55.72 25.27 -20.94
N ALA A 464 -55.16 25.76 -19.83
CA ALA A 464 -55.74 26.86 -19.05
C ALA A 464 -55.77 28.18 -19.86
N LEU A 465 -54.72 28.48 -20.60
CA LEU A 465 -54.67 29.63 -21.51
C LEU A 465 -55.65 29.49 -22.69
N ALA A 466 -55.76 28.30 -23.26
CA ALA A 466 -56.73 28.00 -24.32
C ALA A 466 -58.19 28.14 -23.82
N ALA A 467 -58.49 27.60 -22.65
CA ALA A 467 -59.81 27.73 -22.02
C ALA A 467 -60.16 29.18 -21.65
N ARG A 468 -59.17 29.99 -21.24
CA ARG A 468 -59.34 31.43 -21.01
C ARG A 468 -59.61 32.20 -22.31
N ARG A 469 -58.99 31.80 -23.42
CA ARG A 469 -59.23 32.41 -24.74
C ARG A 469 -60.59 32.04 -25.31
N ALA A 470 -61.11 30.85 -25.04
CA ALA A 470 -62.43 30.39 -25.48
C ALA A 470 -63.61 31.02 -24.69
N ARG A 471 -63.34 31.72 -23.58
CA ARG A 471 -64.32 32.47 -22.78
C ARG A 471 -64.36 33.98 -23.09
N LYS A 472 -63.55 34.46 -24.03
CA LYS A 472 -63.71 35.77 -24.67
C LYS A 472 -64.41 35.60 -26.00
#